data_AF-G5RTS2-F1
#
_entry.id   AF-G5RTS2-F1
#
_cell.length_a   1.000
_cell.length_b   1.000
_cell.length_c   1.000
_cell.angle_alpha   90.00
_cell.angle_beta   90.00
_cell.angle_gamma   90.00
#
_symmetry.space_group_name_H-M   'P 1'
#
loop_
_entity.id
_entity.type
_entity.pdbx_description
1 polymer ?
#
loop_
_entity_poly.entity_id
_entity_poly.type
_entity_poly.pdbx_seq_one_letter_code
_entity_poly.pdbx_strand_id
1 'polypeptide(L)'
;AGQYSNFIWDYHCFSGIDHIENPDEDGIFKIVNDYTGDGWNDQVDDEMGNFDYLMGENIDFRNHAVTEEIKYWARWVMEQTHCDGFRLDAVKHIPAWFYKEWIEHVQAVAPKPLFIVAEYWSHEVDKLQTYIDQVDGKTMLFDAPLQMKFHEAGHLKI
;
A
#
# COMPACT_ATOMS: atom_id res chain seq x y z
N ALA A 1 5.74 -24.29 10.09
CA ALA A 1 6.17 -22.89 9.85
C ALA A 1 7.50 -22.90 9.12
N GLY A 2 7.81 -21.90 8.29
CA GLY A 2 9.16 -21.73 7.73
C GLY A 2 9.45 -22.37 6.37
N GLN A 3 8.47 -22.86 5.61
CA GLN A 3 8.76 -23.56 4.34
C GLN A 3 9.34 -22.62 3.27
N TYR A 4 8.83 -21.38 3.19
CA TYR A 4 9.24 -20.41 2.16
C TYR A 4 9.82 -19.13 2.75
N SER A 5 9.35 -18.70 3.92
CA SER A 5 9.94 -17.61 4.70
C SER A 5 9.94 -17.98 6.18
N ASN A 6 11.02 -17.64 6.86
CA ASN A 6 11.16 -17.76 8.31
C ASN A 6 10.80 -16.46 9.04
N PHE A 7 10.38 -15.42 8.31
CA PHE A 7 9.93 -14.17 8.90
C PHE A 7 8.69 -14.42 9.78
N ILE A 8 8.68 -13.79 10.95
CA ILE A 8 7.58 -13.87 11.92
C ILE A 8 7.02 -12.47 12.08
N TRP A 9 5.73 -12.34 11.79
CA TRP A 9 4.97 -11.12 12.05
C TRP A 9 4.62 -11.07 13.54
N ASP A 10 5.04 -10.01 14.21
CA ASP A 10 4.69 -9.68 15.59
C ASP A 10 4.25 -8.21 15.69
N TYR A 11 3.94 -7.71 16.89
CA TYR A 11 3.46 -6.34 17.06
C TYR A 11 4.46 -5.24 16.65
N HIS A 12 5.74 -5.57 16.45
CA HIS A 12 6.73 -4.61 15.92
C HIS A 12 6.59 -4.42 14.40
N CYS A 13 5.78 -5.25 13.73
CA CYS A 13 5.54 -5.17 12.29
C CYS A 13 4.34 -4.28 11.94
N PHE A 14 3.61 -3.78 12.94
CA PHE A 14 2.35 -3.08 12.75
C PHE A 14 2.34 -1.73 13.48
N SER A 15 1.68 -0.74 12.88
CA SER A 15 1.50 0.60 13.46
C SER A 15 0.14 0.76 14.16
N GLY A 16 -0.86 -0.06 13.83
CA GLY A 16 -2.17 -0.01 14.47
C GLY A 16 -3.08 -1.20 14.19
N ILE A 17 -4.20 -1.23 14.92
CA ILE A 17 -5.26 -2.26 14.85
C ILE A 17 -6.64 -1.61 15.05
N ASP A 18 -7.70 -2.30 14.67
CA ASP A 18 -9.09 -1.83 14.83
C ASP A 18 -9.83 -2.47 16.00
N HIS A 19 -9.25 -3.49 16.63
CA HIS A 19 -9.89 -4.24 17.69
C HIS A 19 -8.91 -4.54 18.83
N ILE A 20 -9.37 -4.38 20.06
CA ILE A 20 -8.67 -4.82 21.27
C ILE A 20 -9.58 -5.75 22.06
N GLU A 21 -9.01 -6.78 22.71
CA GLU A 21 -9.80 -7.79 23.43
C GLU A 21 -9.88 -7.53 24.96
N ASN A 22 -9.12 -6.56 25.49
CA ASN A 22 -9.14 -6.22 26.91
C ASN A 22 -8.80 -4.73 27.17
N PRO A 23 -9.79 -3.83 27.25
CA PRO A 23 -11.23 -4.11 27.09
C PRO A 23 -11.58 -4.56 25.66
N ASP A 24 -12.70 -5.27 25.50
CA ASP A 24 -13.27 -5.65 24.19
C ASP A 24 -13.89 -4.41 23.53
N GLU A 25 -13.19 -3.82 22.56
CA GLU A 25 -13.54 -2.54 21.94
C GLU A 25 -13.06 -2.45 20.49
N ASP A 26 -13.94 -1.94 19.62
CA ASP A 26 -13.62 -1.53 18.25
C ASP A 26 -13.24 -0.05 18.22
N GLY A 27 -12.18 0.29 17.47
CA GLY A 27 -11.66 1.64 17.40
C GLY A 27 -10.52 1.77 16.38
N ILE A 28 -9.71 2.81 16.50
CA ILE A 28 -8.42 2.88 15.81
C ILE A 28 -7.36 3.01 16.89
N PHE A 29 -6.61 1.93 17.11
CA PHE A 29 -5.63 1.85 18.17
C PHE A 29 -4.23 1.87 17.57
N LYS A 30 -3.40 2.82 18.02
CA LYS A 30 -1.99 2.87 17.63
C LYS A 30 -1.17 1.92 18.51
N ILE A 31 -0.39 1.06 17.89
CA ILE A 31 0.59 0.21 18.59
C ILE A 31 1.82 1.07 18.90
N VAL A 32 2.29 1.06 20.15
CA VAL A 32 3.53 1.73 20.54
C VAL A 32 4.67 0.72 20.52
N ASN A 33 5.62 0.89 19.60
CA ASN A 33 6.81 0.05 19.44
C ASN A 33 8.02 0.91 19.01
N ASP A 34 9.13 0.26 18.65
CA ASP A 34 10.39 0.92 18.27
C ASP A 34 10.29 1.82 17.01
N TYR A 35 9.28 1.61 16.17
CA TYR A 35 9.10 2.28 14.88
C TYR A 35 7.97 3.33 14.89
N THR A 36 7.02 3.25 15.82
CA THR A 36 5.80 4.09 15.84
C THR A 36 5.90 5.34 16.73
N GLY A 37 7.09 5.66 17.24
CA GLY A 37 7.35 6.82 18.10
C GLY A 37 6.89 8.14 17.47
N ASP A 38 7.08 8.28 16.15
CA ASP A 38 6.70 9.47 15.39
C ASP A 38 5.23 9.44 14.89
N GLY A 39 4.46 8.39 15.22
CA GLY A 39 3.05 8.26 14.84
C GLY A 39 2.81 7.32 13.66
N TRP A 40 1.81 7.63 12.83
CA TRP A 40 1.51 6.93 11.58
C TRP A 40 2.59 7.19 10.52
N ASN A 41 2.63 6.40 9.46
CA ASN A 41 3.52 6.68 8.34
C ASN A 41 3.19 8.02 7.67
N ASP A 42 4.20 8.65 7.07
CA ASP A 42 4.05 9.82 6.23
C ASP A 42 3.94 9.44 4.74
N GLN A 43 3.73 10.43 3.87
CA GLN A 43 3.55 10.25 2.41
C GLN A 43 2.44 9.24 2.04
N VAL A 44 1.39 9.25 2.85
CA VAL A 44 0.06 8.68 2.57
C VAL A 44 -0.91 9.82 2.23
N ASP A 45 -2.13 9.50 1.79
CA ASP A 45 -3.15 10.53 1.55
C ASP A 45 -3.48 11.31 2.85
N ASP A 46 -3.77 12.61 2.69
CA ASP A 46 -4.06 13.54 3.79
C ASP A 46 -5.54 13.61 4.18
N GLU A 47 -6.40 12.83 3.50
CA GLU A 47 -7.80 12.64 3.86
C GLU A 47 -7.90 12.16 5.32
N MET A 48 -8.82 12.76 6.08
CA MET A 48 -8.95 12.58 7.54
C MET A 48 -7.69 12.95 8.35
N GLY A 49 -6.75 13.69 7.76
CA GLY A 49 -5.50 14.16 8.38
C GLY A 49 -4.30 13.26 8.10
N ASN A 50 -4.47 11.94 8.12
CA ASN A 50 -3.49 10.93 7.73
C ASN A 50 -4.22 9.61 7.45
N PHE A 51 -4.15 9.12 6.22
CA PHE A 51 -4.89 7.93 5.81
C PHE A 51 -4.06 6.65 5.78
N ASP A 52 -2.99 6.54 6.58
CA ASP A 52 -2.20 5.30 6.75
C ASP A 52 -3.09 4.14 7.22
N TYR A 53 -3.87 4.37 8.28
CA TYR A 53 -4.76 3.35 8.82
C TYR A 53 -6.02 3.18 7.97
N LEU A 54 -6.25 1.96 7.48
CA LEU A 54 -7.50 1.56 6.81
C LEU A 54 -8.29 0.52 7.61
N MET A 55 -7.71 -0.66 7.85
CA MET A 55 -8.36 -1.78 8.55
C MET A 55 -7.34 -2.86 8.98
N GLY A 56 -7.73 -3.73 9.92
CA GLY A 56 -6.93 -4.87 10.37
C GLY A 56 -5.62 -4.48 11.04
N GLU A 57 -4.61 -5.34 10.96
CA GLU A 57 -3.27 -5.03 11.45
C GLU A 57 -2.50 -4.17 10.43
N ASN A 58 -2.50 -2.85 10.64
CA ASN A 58 -1.87 -1.89 9.73
C ASN A 58 -0.34 -2.04 9.75
N ILE A 59 0.25 -2.34 8.60
CA ILE A 59 1.68 -2.64 8.47
C ILE A 59 2.54 -1.38 8.72
N ASP A 60 3.60 -1.53 9.51
CA ASP A 60 4.60 -0.46 9.67
C ASP A 60 5.76 -0.65 8.70
N PHE A 61 5.74 0.14 7.62
CA PHE A 61 6.77 0.10 6.59
C PHE A 61 8.12 0.67 7.06
N ARG A 62 8.18 1.42 8.18
CA ARG A 62 9.46 1.91 8.73
C ARG A 62 10.31 0.78 9.28
N ASN A 63 9.70 -0.37 9.62
CA ASN A 63 10.43 -1.56 10.01
C ASN A 63 11.13 -2.17 8.78
N HIS A 64 12.46 -2.09 8.74
CA HIS A 64 13.23 -2.60 7.61
C HIS A 64 13.06 -4.12 7.40
N ALA A 65 12.86 -4.88 8.48
CA ALA A 65 12.64 -6.32 8.37
C ALA A 65 11.32 -6.63 7.62
N VAL A 66 10.27 -5.82 7.84
CA VAL A 66 9.00 -5.91 7.13
C VAL A 66 9.17 -5.59 5.64
N THR A 67 9.84 -4.48 5.32
CA THR A 67 10.00 -4.08 3.91
C THR A 67 10.83 -5.08 3.11
N GLU A 68 11.87 -5.66 3.72
CA GLU A 68 12.67 -6.72 3.08
C GLU A 68 11.89 -8.04 2.94
N GLU A 69 11.03 -8.38 3.90
CA GLU A 69 10.14 -9.54 3.77
C GLU A 69 9.15 -9.36 2.61
N ILE A 70 8.57 -8.18 2.45
CA ILE A 70 7.63 -7.91 1.35
C ILE A 70 8.35 -7.92 -0.01
N LYS A 71 9.59 -7.41 -0.08
CA LYS A 71 10.44 -7.52 -1.28
C LYS A 71 10.80 -8.99 -1.55
N TYR A 72 11.09 -9.78 -0.52
CA TYR A 72 11.32 -11.23 -0.64
C TYR A 72 10.11 -11.96 -1.21
N TRP A 73 8.93 -11.68 -0.65
CA TRP A 73 7.67 -12.26 -1.13
C TRP A 73 7.42 -11.93 -2.61
N ALA A 74 7.70 -10.70 -3.05
CA ALA A 74 7.52 -10.31 -4.45
C ALA A 74 8.38 -11.14 -5.40
N ARG A 75 9.68 -11.33 -5.07
CA ARG A 75 10.58 -12.20 -5.83
C ARG A 75 10.06 -13.64 -5.87
N TRP A 76 9.62 -14.15 -4.72
CA TRP A 76 9.10 -15.49 -4.61
C TRP A 76 7.84 -15.69 -5.47
N VAL A 77 6.86 -14.77 -5.41
CA VAL A 77 5.64 -14.84 -6.23
C VAL A 77 5.97 -14.81 -7.73
N MET A 78 6.88 -13.93 -8.15
CA MET A 78 7.31 -13.87 -9.55
C MET A 78 7.93 -15.20 -10.01
N GLU A 79 8.78 -15.80 -9.20
CA GLU A 79 9.41 -17.10 -9.50
C GLU A 79 8.38 -18.24 -9.55
N GLN A 80 7.41 -18.27 -8.63
CA GLN A 80 6.42 -19.35 -8.55
C GLN A 80 5.34 -19.26 -9.62
N THR A 81 4.93 -18.05 -9.99
CA THR A 81 3.76 -17.83 -10.86
C THR A 81 4.14 -17.43 -12.27
N HIS A 82 5.37 -16.96 -12.48
CA HIS A 82 5.83 -16.35 -13.72
C HIS A 82 4.92 -15.21 -14.21
N CYS A 83 4.36 -14.44 -13.26
CA CYS A 83 3.49 -13.32 -13.59
C CYS A 83 4.23 -12.22 -14.38
N ASP A 84 3.45 -11.45 -15.14
CA ASP A 84 3.95 -10.39 -16.02
C ASP A 84 3.77 -8.99 -15.41
N GLY A 85 3.31 -8.91 -14.17
CA GLY A 85 2.92 -7.65 -13.57
C GLY A 85 2.19 -7.77 -12.24
N PHE A 86 1.85 -6.60 -11.69
CA PHE A 86 1.17 -6.45 -10.41
C PHE A 86 0.04 -5.42 -10.51
N ARG A 87 -1.05 -5.69 -9.79
CA ARG A 87 -2.00 -4.66 -9.37
C ARG A 87 -1.72 -4.35 -7.90
N LEU A 88 -1.38 -3.10 -7.61
CA LEU A 88 -1.14 -2.63 -6.24
C LEU A 88 -2.46 -2.14 -5.64
N ASP A 89 -2.81 -2.70 -4.49
CA ASP A 89 -4.06 -2.43 -3.77
C ASP A 89 -3.88 -1.27 -2.79
N ALA A 90 -4.93 -0.48 -2.58
CA ALA A 90 -5.05 0.48 -1.50
C ALA A 90 -3.89 1.48 -1.40
N VAL A 91 -3.30 1.91 -2.53
CA VAL A 91 -1.99 2.57 -2.50
C VAL A 91 -1.99 3.96 -1.89
N LYS A 92 -3.17 4.56 -1.71
CA LYS A 92 -3.31 5.82 -0.97
C LYS A 92 -3.06 5.68 0.54
N HIS A 93 -3.09 4.44 1.05
CA HIS A 93 -2.93 4.08 2.45
C HIS A 93 -1.53 3.55 2.79
N ILE A 94 -0.68 3.33 1.79
CA ILE A 94 0.67 2.80 1.96
C ILE A 94 1.66 3.88 1.55
N PRO A 95 2.79 4.07 2.25
CA PRO A 95 3.68 5.17 1.96
C PRO A 95 4.22 5.12 0.53
N ALA A 96 4.10 6.24 -0.20
CA ALA A 96 4.52 6.30 -1.59
C ALA A 96 6.00 5.95 -1.78
N TRP A 97 6.86 6.32 -0.82
CA TRP A 97 8.28 5.97 -0.82
C TRP A 97 8.51 4.46 -0.80
N PHE A 98 7.68 3.69 -0.06
CA PHE A 98 7.81 2.24 -0.01
C PHE A 98 7.47 1.63 -1.37
N TYR A 99 6.37 2.06 -1.98
CA TYR A 99 6.02 1.55 -3.30
C TYR A 99 7.02 1.93 -4.37
N LYS A 100 7.60 3.13 -4.30
CA LYS A 100 8.70 3.53 -5.19
C LYS A 100 9.87 2.55 -5.08
N GLU A 101 10.36 2.27 -3.88
CA GLU A 101 11.44 1.30 -3.67
C GLU A 101 11.07 -0.13 -4.07
N TRP A 102 9.84 -0.55 -3.75
CA TRP A 102 9.36 -1.89 -4.06
C TRP A 102 9.23 -2.09 -5.58
N ILE A 103 8.70 -1.10 -6.31
CA ILE A 103 8.61 -1.11 -7.77
C ILE A 103 10.01 -1.16 -8.39
N GLU A 104 10.94 -0.32 -7.91
CA GLU A 104 12.33 -0.36 -8.37
C GLU A 104 12.95 -1.75 -8.15
N HIS A 105 12.70 -2.35 -6.99
CA HIS A 105 13.19 -3.68 -6.66
C HIS A 105 12.66 -4.75 -7.62
N VAL A 106 11.34 -4.85 -7.81
CA VAL A 106 10.74 -5.89 -8.67
C VAL A 106 11.11 -5.70 -10.13
N GLN A 107 11.20 -4.46 -10.62
CA GLN A 107 11.65 -4.18 -12.00
C GLN A 107 13.12 -4.55 -12.19
N ALA A 108 13.98 -4.33 -11.20
CA ALA A 108 15.40 -4.65 -11.30
C ALA A 108 15.69 -6.16 -11.34
N VAL A 109 14.88 -6.97 -10.66
CA VAL A 109 15.07 -8.44 -10.58
C VAL A 109 14.24 -9.21 -11.61
N ALA A 110 13.27 -8.58 -12.25
CA ALA A 110 12.45 -9.22 -13.26
C ALA A 110 13.26 -9.53 -14.54
N PRO A 111 13.04 -10.68 -15.20
CA PRO A 111 13.69 -11.01 -16.46
C PRO A 111 13.18 -10.16 -17.64
N LYS A 112 12.06 -9.45 -17.44
CA LYS A 112 11.43 -8.55 -18.41
C LYS A 112 10.69 -7.44 -17.68
N PRO A 113 10.44 -6.28 -18.32
CA PRO A 113 9.66 -5.20 -17.71
C PRO A 113 8.28 -5.70 -17.27
N LEU A 114 7.91 -5.38 -16.03
CA LEU A 114 6.61 -5.74 -15.45
C LEU A 114 5.57 -4.65 -15.72
N PHE A 115 4.34 -5.06 -16.01
CA PHE A 115 3.18 -4.17 -16.02
C PHE A 115 2.73 -3.88 -14.57
N ILE A 116 2.71 -2.62 -14.15
CA ILE A 116 2.32 -2.25 -12.78
C ILE A 116 1.23 -1.17 -12.83
N VAL A 117 0.07 -1.48 -12.26
CA VAL A 117 -1.05 -0.56 -12.09
C VAL A 117 -1.44 -0.51 -10.63
N ALA A 118 -1.73 0.69 -10.11
CA ALA A 118 -2.06 0.89 -8.71
C ALA A 118 -3.46 1.49 -8.56
N GLU A 119 -4.13 1.09 -7.50
CA GLU A 119 -5.44 1.61 -7.13
C GLU A 119 -5.29 2.72 -6.10
N TYR A 120 -5.23 3.96 -6.62
CA TYR A 120 -5.36 5.17 -5.83
C TYR A 120 -6.79 5.68 -5.98
N TRP A 121 -7.67 5.35 -5.04
CA TRP A 121 -9.08 5.71 -5.13
C TRP A 121 -9.36 7.14 -4.67
N SER A 122 -9.23 8.07 -5.62
CA SER A 122 -9.67 9.46 -5.50
C SER A 122 -10.26 9.93 -6.84
N HIS A 123 -11.28 10.78 -6.79
CA HIS A 123 -11.85 11.41 -7.99
C HIS A 123 -11.18 12.77 -8.29
N GLU A 124 -10.18 13.17 -7.49
CA GLU A 124 -9.41 14.40 -7.67
C GLU A 124 -8.14 14.13 -8.48
N VAL A 125 -8.06 14.67 -9.70
CA VAL A 125 -6.93 14.45 -10.61
C VAL A 125 -5.60 14.89 -10.00
N ASP A 126 -5.59 15.98 -9.23
CA ASP A 126 -4.37 16.51 -8.61
C ASP A 126 -3.76 15.56 -7.57
N LYS A 127 -4.60 14.80 -6.85
CA LYS A 127 -4.13 13.76 -5.91
C LYS A 127 -3.45 12.61 -6.67
N LEU A 128 -4.05 12.16 -7.77
CA LEU A 128 -3.46 11.12 -8.63
C LEU A 128 -2.13 11.58 -9.23
N GLN A 129 -2.05 12.83 -9.71
CA GLN A 129 -0.81 13.39 -10.25
C GLN A 129 0.27 13.49 -9.18
N THR A 130 -0.08 13.92 -7.97
CA THR A 130 0.86 14.01 -6.83
C THR A 130 1.45 12.63 -6.51
N TYR A 131 0.62 11.59 -6.46
CA TYR A 131 1.10 10.23 -6.21
C TYR A 131 2.02 9.72 -7.33
N ILE A 132 1.66 9.97 -8.60
CA ILE A 132 2.51 9.66 -9.77
C ILE A 132 3.88 10.33 -9.61
N ASP A 133 3.91 11.59 -9.21
CA ASP A 133 5.17 12.34 -9.02
C ASP A 133 5.99 11.77 -7.85
N GLN A 134 5.34 11.39 -6.73
CA GLN A 134 6.01 10.79 -5.56
C GLN A 134 6.71 9.46 -5.90
N VAL A 135 6.15 8.67 -6.82
CA VAL A 135 6.74 7.41 -7.29
C VAL A 135 7.52 7.56 -8.59
N ASP A 136 7.85 8.78 -9.01
CA ASP A 136 8.52 9.16 -10.27
C ASP A 136 7.93 8.50 -11.53
N GLY A 137 6.61 8.36 -11.61
CA GLY A 137 5.93 7.78 -12.78
C GLY A 137 6.19 6.29 -13.00
N LYS A 138 6.67 5.57 -11.98
CA LYS A 138 7.01 4.14 -12.08
C LYS A 138 5.82 3.18 -12.10
N THR A 139 4.61 3.68 -11.89
CA THR A 139 3.36 2.90 -11.96
C THR A 139 2.30 3.64 -12.75
N MET A 140 1.38 2.90 -13.35
CA MET A 140 0.09 3.42 -13.82
C MET A 140 -0.90 3.51 -12.65
N LEU A 141 -1.93 4.33 -12.80
CA LEU A 141 -3.08 4.40 -11.89
C LEU A 141 -4.37 4.03 -12.63
N PHE A 142 -5.33 3.47 -11.90
CA PHE A 142 -6.71 3.43 -12.39
C PHE A 142 -7.28 4.86 -12.49
N ASP A 143 -7.96 5.15 -13.60
CA ASP A 143 -8.59 6.46 -13.84
C ASP A 143 -9.96 6.53 -13.13
N ALA A 144 -9.93 6.62 -11.80
CA ALA A 144 -11.11 6.81 -10.97
C ALA A 144 -11.87 8.11 -11.31
N PRO A 145 -11.23 9.25 -11.61
CA PRO A 145 -11.95 10.45 -12.07
C PRO A 145 -12.78 10.21 -13.33
N LEU A 146 -12.25 9.51 -14.33
CA LEU A 146 -13.00 9.17 -15.55
C LEU A 146 -14.15 8.20 -15.25
N GLN A 147 -13.92 7.21 -14.38
CA GLN A 147 -14.99 6.31 -13.93
C GLN A 147 -16.15 7.09 -13.31
N MET A 148 -15.87 8.11 -12.50
CA MET A 148 -16.88 8.99 -11.92
C MET A 148 -17.63 9.79 -13.00
N LYS A 149 -16.95 10.25 -14.06
CA LYS A 149 -17.62 10.90 -15.21
C LYS A 149 -18.55 9.97 -15.97
N PHE A 150 -18.19 8.71 -16.15
CA PHE A 150 -19.12 7.72 -16.72
C PHE A 150 -20.31 7.45 -15.79
N HIS A 151 -20.08 7.39 -14.48
CA HIS A 151 -21.15 7.26 -13.49
C HIS A 151 -22.13 8.44 -13.55
N GLU A 152 -21.64 9.68 -13.54
CA GLU A 152 -22.45 10.91 -13.68
C GLU A 152 -23.27 10.91 -14.98
N ALA A 153 -22.62 10.58 -16.11
CA ALA A 153 -23.29 10.51 -17.41
C ALA A 153 -24.42 9.48 -17.46
N GLY A 154 -24.26 8.35 -16.78
CA GLY A 154 -25.29 7.30 -16.68
C GLY A 154 -26.54 7.72 -15.90
N HIS A 155 -26.46 8.76 -15.06
CA HIS A 155 -27.58 9.28 -14.27
C HIS A 155 -28.32 10.44 -14.95
N LEU A 156 -27.81 10.95 -16.08
CA LEU A 156 -28.52 11.95 -16.87
C LEU A 156 -29.77 11.30 -17.47
N LYS A 157 -30.96 11.80 -17.08
CA LYS A 157 -32.21 11.44 -17.74
C LYS A 157 -32.23 12.11 -19.11
N ILE A 158 -32.11 11.30 -20.16
CA ILE A 158 -32.32 11.69 -21.57
C ILE A 158 -33.81 11.76 -21.85
#